data_AF-V6M635-F1
#
_entry.id   AF-V6M635-F1
#
_cell.length_a   1.000
_cell.length_b   1.000
_cell.length_c   1.000
_cell.angle_alpha   90.00
_cell.angle_beta   90.00
_cell.angle_gamma   90.00
#
_symmetry.space_group_name_H-M   'P 1'
#
loop_
_entity.id
_entity.type
_entity.pdbx_description
1 polymer ?
#
loop_
_entity_poly.entity_id
_entity_poly.type
_entity_poly.pdbx_seq_one_letter_code
_entity_poly.pdbx_strand_id
1 'polypeptide(L)'
;MKKVVTSFLTVLLAASMLAACSQTASQPGGSGDAGGKKRFAIIFKNTGNPYGEKQMEGFKIAIEETGGEAILKAPDQPTAEAQIQMIEELISQKVDAIAVVANDPEALQPALKKAMDAGIKVLSLDSAVNAQSRMVHINQADPERIGRVQIQAAAEMIGGKGEIAVLSATSQATNQNLWIEWMKKELEDPKYKDMKLVKVAYGDDLRDKSVSETEALLKSYPDLKAIIAPTTVGIAAAGKVLTDKGLKDKVKLTGLGLPSEMAEYIESGVSPWMYLWNPVDVGYLSGYAADALVKGTITGKAGEKFTAGKLGEKEIITDGDGTQIMLGDPFKFDPSNIGEWKQVY
;
A
#
# COMPACT_ATOMS: atom_id res chain seq x y z
N MET A 1 27.35 -77.83 -12.61
CA MET A 1 27.84 -76.47 -12.91
C MET A 1 29.24 -76.33 -12.30
N LYS A 2 30.22 -76.05 -13.16
CA LYS A 2 31.67 -75.85 -12.89
C LYS A 2 31.86 -74.51 -12.12
N LYS A 3 32.83 -74.24 -11.24
CA LYS A 3 34.22 -74.73 -11.06
C LYS A 3 34.76 -74.26 -9.68
N VAL A 4 35.71 -75.02 -9.16
CA VAL A 4 36.52 -74.77 -7.96
C VAL A 4 37.87 -74.13 -8.34
N VAL A 5 38.32 -73.20 -7.49
CA VAL A 5 39.67 -72.76 -7.06
C VAL A 5 40.90 -73.29 -7.84
N THR A 6 41.89 -72.44 -8.15
CA THR A 6 43.31 -72.48 -7.64
C THR A 6 44.20 -71.37 -8.23
N SER A 7 44.95 -70.75 -7.31
CA SER A 7 46.14 -69.87 -7.28
C SER A 7 47.11 -69.75 -8.47
N PHE A 8 47.83 -68.61 -8.58
CA PHE A 8 49.30 -68.46 -8.36
C PHE A 8 49.81 -67.01 -8.62
N LEU A 9 50.57 -66.45 -7.65
CA LEU A 9 51.88 -65.72 -7.72
C LEU A 9 52.18 -64.67 -8.83
N THR A 10 52.97 -63.59 -8.72
CA THR A 10 53.63 -62.75 -7.68
C THR A 10 54.48 -61.67 -8.42
N VAL A 11 54.62 -60.48 -7.81
CA VAL A 11 55.78 -59.54 -7.78
C VAL A 11 56.20 -58.77 -9.06
N LEU A 12 56.21 -57.43 -8.95
CA LEU A 12 57.28 -56.42 -9.25
C LEU A 12 56.59 -55.10 -9.69
N LEU A 13 56.47 -54.05 -8.87
CA LEU A 13 57.47 -53.06 -8.41
C LEU A 13 58.24 -52.35 -9.55
N ALA A 14 57.82 -51.12 -9.90
CA ALA A 14 58.74 -50.02 -10.24
C ALA A 14 57.99 -48.68 -10.28
N ALA A 15 58.35 -47.80 -9.35
CA ALA A 15 57.99 -46.39 -9.33
C ALA A 15 58.71 -45.63 -10.44
N SER A 16 58.01 -44.66 -11.04
CA SER A 16 58.63 -43.52 -11.71
C SER A 16 57.97 -42.24 -11.20
N MET A 17 58.68 -41.57 -10.30
CA MET A 17 58.49 -40.14 -10.05
C MET A 17 59.09 -39.37 -11.22
N LEU A 18 58.43 -38.28 -11.65
CA LEU A 18 59.02 -36.94 -11.75
C LEU A 18 58.01 -35.90 -12.28
N ALA A 19 57.65 -35.00 -11.36
CA ALA A 19 57.52 -33.55 -11.53
C ALA A 19 56.84 -32.96 -12.77
N ALA A 20 55.66 -32.37 -12.55
CA ALA A 20 55.30 -31.06 -13.10
C ALA A 20 54.56 -30.25 -12.02
N CYS A 21 55.25 -29.29 -11.43
CA CYS A 21 54.68 -28.30 -10.53
C CYS A 21 54.00 -27.16 -11.31
N SER A 22 53.04 -26.52 -10.63
CA SER A 22 52.69 -25.11 -10.73
C SER A 22 51.77 -24.65 -11.86
N GLN A 23 50.47 -24.67 -11.58
CA GLN A 23 49.59 -23.53 -11.89
C GLN A 23 48.39 -23.51 -10.95
N THR A 24 48.55 -22.81 -9.83
CA THR A 24 47.46 -22.44 -8.93
C THR A 24 46.65 -21.33 -9.61
N ALA A 25 45.70 -21.70 -10.45
CA ALA A 25 44.66 -20.80 -10.90
C ALA A 25 43.54 -20.81 -9.84
N SER A 26 43.58 -19.84 -8.95
CA SER A 26 42.47 -19.47 -8.08
C SER A 26 41.29 -19.02 -8.95
N GLN A 27 40.37 -19.95 -9.24
CA GLN A 27 39.05 -19.59 -9.73
C GLN A 27 38.24 -18.98 -8.58
N PRO A 28 37.53 -17.87 -8.81
CA PRO A 28 36.49 -17.45 -7.89
C PRO A 28 35.40 -18.51 -7.94
N GLY A 29 35.23 -19.24 -6.84
CA GLY A 29 34.06 -20.08 -6.63
C GLY A 29 32.83 -19.19 -6.63
N GLY A 30 32.20 -19.06 -7.81
CA GLY A 30 30.82 -18.64 -7.89
C GLY A 30 30.02 -19.64 -7.09
N SER A 31 29.62 -19.22 -5.89
CA SER A 31 28.54 -19.85 -5.15
C SER A 31 27.32 -19.84 -6.06
N GLY A 32 27.13 -20.93 -6.78
CA GLY A 32 25.87 -21.22 -7.44
C GLY A 32 24.82 -21.23 -6.35
N ASP A 33 24.01 -20.18 -6.34
CA ASP A 33 22.82 -20.11 -5.52
C ASP A 33 21.96 -21.31 -5.92
N ALA A 34 21.92 -22.32 -5.06
CA ALA A 34 20.92 -23.39 -5.14
C ALA A 34 19.57 -22.81 -4.67
N GLY A 35 19.18 -21.69 -5.29
CA GLY A 35 18.29 -20.70 -4.72
C GLY A 35 16.91 -20.77 -5.35
N GLY A 36 15.91 -21.14 -4.54
CA GLY A 36 14.52 -20.89 -4.89
C GLY A 36 14.27 -19.39 -5.12
N LYS A 37 13.15 -19.05 -5.77
CA LYS A 37 12.76 -17.66 -6.00
C LYS A 37 12.74 -16.88 -4.68
N LYS A 38 13.25 -15.65 -4.72
CA LYS A 38 13.11 -14.68 -3.60
C LYS A 38 11.63 -14.41 -3.33
N ARG A 39 11.24 -14.38 -2.07
CA ARG A 39 9.83 -14.33 -1.64
C ARG A 39 9.51 -12.97 -1.03
N PHE A 40 8.50 -12.30 -1.55
CA PHE A 40 8.14 -10.94 -1.17
C PHE A 40 6.69 -10.92 -0.73
N ALA A 41 6.41 -10.43 0.47
CA ALA A 41 5.07 -10.37 0.99
C ALA A 41 4.53 -8.95 0.98
N ILE A 42 3.25 -8.82 0.65
CA ILE A 42 2.46 -7.62 0.92
C ILE A 42 1.34 -7.97 1.90
N ILE A 43 1.14 -7.09 2.90
CA ILE A 43 0.06 -7.18 3.88
C ILE A 43 -0.82 -5.95 3.73
N PHE A 44 -2.06 -6.14 3.26
CA PHE A 44 -3.05 -5.07 3.17
C PHE A 44 -3.87 -4.93 4.47
N LYS A 45 -4.72 -3.90 4.56
CA LYS A 45 -5.55 -3.60 5.75
C LYS A 45 -6.55 -4.70 6.09
N ASN A 46 -7.32 -5.16 5.10
CA ASN A 46 -8.35 -6.19 5.25
C ASN A 46 -8.77 -6.82 3.90
N THR A 47 -9.42 -7.99 3.95
CA THR A 47 -10.06 -8.63 2.78
C THR A 47 -11.36 -7.90 2.39
N GLY A 48 -11.81 -8.10 1.15
CA GLY A 48 -13.06 -7.51 0.64
C GLY A 48 -12.98 -6.01 0.30
N ASN A 49 -11.77 -5.46 0.14
CA ASN A 49 -11.53 -4.09 -0.28
C ASN A 49 -10.92 -4.06 -1.70
N PRO A 50 -11.69 -3.66 -2.74
CA PRO A 50 -11.22 -3.66 -4.13
C PRO A 50 -9.97 -2.80 -4.38
N TYR A 51 -9.77 -1.72 -3.61
CA TYR A 51 -8.56 -0.90 -3.70
C TYR A 51 -7.32 -1.71 -3.27
N GLY A 52 -7.45 -2.47 -2.18
CA GLY A 52 -6.39 -3.36 -1.69
C GLY A 52 -6.08 -4.48 -2.66
N GLU A 53 -7.10 -5.05 -3.30
CA GLU A 53 -6.93 -6.09 -4.32
C GLU A 53 -6.12 -5.56 -5.52
N LYS A 54 -6.45 -4.36 -6.02
CA LYS A 54 -5.70 -3.69 -7.10
C LYS A 54 -4.26 -3.37 -6.71
N GLN A 55 -4.03 -2.94 -5.47
CA GLN A 55 -2.70 -2.68 -4.96
C GLN A 55 -1.87 -3.97 -4.85
N MET A 56 -2.43 -5.04 -4.30
CA MET A 56 -1.77 -6.34 -4.21
C MET A 56 -1.51 -6.95 -5.60
N GLU A 57 -2.40 -6.74 -6.56
CA GLU A 57 -2.20 -7.10 -7.97
C GLU A 57 -0.98 -6.38 -8.57
N GLY A 58 -0.88 -5.06 -8.39
CA GLY A 58 0.27 -4.28 -8.83
C GLY A 58 1.59 -4.75 -8.21
N PHE A 59 1.59 -5.04 -6.90
CA PHE A 59 2.75 -5.60 -6.21
C PHE A 59 3.16 -6.95 -6.79
N LYS A 60 2.20 -7.86 -7.01
CA LYS A 60 2.44 -9.16 -7.62
C LYS A 60 3.10 -9.03 -8.99
N ILE A 61 2.57 -8.16 -9.85
CA ILE A 61 3.12 -7.92 -11.20
C ILE A 61 4.60 -7.51 -11.11
N ALA A 62 4.92 -6.53 -10.26
CA ALA A 62 6.29 -6.06 -10.09
C ALA A 62 7.24 -7.17 -9.62
N ILE A 63 6.82 -7.98 -8.64
CA ILE A 63 7.66 -9.07 -8.11
C ILE A 63 7.85 -10.19 -9.14
N GLU A 64 6.82 -10.50 -9.94
CA GLU A 64 6.93 -11.50 -11.00
C GLU A 64 7.86 -11.01 -12.14
N GLU A 65 7.81 -9.73 -12.49
CA GLU A 65 8.72 -9.09 -13.45
C GLU A 65 10.18 -9.10 -12.98
N THR A 66 10.45 -9.04 -11.67
CA THR A 66 11.80 -9.13 -11.11
C THR A 66 12.28 -10.56 -10.86
N GLY A 67 11.44 -11.57 -11.16
CA GLY A 67 11.76 -12.99 -11.03
C GLY A 67 11.48 -13.59 -9.64
N GLY A 68 10.85 -12.83 -8.74
CA GLY A 68 10.47 -13.27 -7.39
C GLY A 68 9.15 -14.05 -7.33
N GLU A 69 8.74 -14.36 -6.11
CA GLU A 69 7.44 -14.94 -5.74
C GLU A 69 6.72 -13.96 -4.82
N ALA A 70 5.51 -13.55 -5.19
CA ALA A 70 4.69 -12.66 -4.38
C ALA A 70 3.76 -13.45 -3.44
N ILE A 71 3.67 -13.01 -2.18
CA ILE A 71 2.75 -13.52 -1.17
C ILE A 71 1.80 -12.38 -0.81
N LEU A 72 0.50 -12.58 -1.06
CA LEU A 72 -0.53 -11.57 -0.83
C LEU A 72 -1.30 -11.96 0.43
N LYS A 73 -1.33 -11.08 1.44
CA LYS A 73 -2.06 -11.32 2.70
C LYS A 73 -2.92 -10.11 3.07
N ALA A 74 -4.05 -10.39 3.66
CA ALA A 74 -4.94 -9.40 4.25
C ALA A 74 -5.79 -10.10 5.33
N PRO A 75 -5.96 -9.52 6.53
CA PRO A 75 -6.82 -10.09 7.55
C PRO A 75 -8.30 -9.87 7.23
N ASP A 76 -9.20 -10.66 7.84
CA ASP A 76 -10.64 -10.45 7.65
C ASP A 76 -11.14 -9.16 8.32
N GLN A 77 -10.45 -8.71 9.37
CA GLN A 77 -10.76 -7.48 10.09
C GLN A 77 -9.55 -6.53 10.09
N PRO A 78 -9.76 -5.21 9.95
CA PRO A 78 -8.70 -4.23 9.86
C PRO A 78 -8.10 -3.88 11.23
N THR A 79 -7.50 -4.87 11.89
CA THR A 79 -6.88 -4.71 13.22
C THR A 79 -5.36 -4.87 13.16
N ALA A 80 -4.67 -4.29 14.14
CA ALA A 80 -3.23 -4.42 14.29
C ALA A 80 -2.84 -5.86 14.70
N GLU A 81 -3.63 -6.49 15.58
CA GLU A 81 -3.37 -7.84 16.09
C GLU A 81 -3.34 -8.86 14.96
N ALA A 82 -4.26 -8.74 14.00
CA ALA A 82 -4.30 -9.65 12.85
C ALA A 82 -3.09 -9.45 11.92
N GLN A 83 -2.65 -8.20 11.70
CA GLN A 83 -1.43 -7.92 10.93
C GLN A 83 -0.17 -8.44 11.64
N ILE A 84 -0.08 -8.33 12.97
CA ILE A 84 1.03 -8.86 13.77
C ILE A 84 1.15 -10.38 13.58
N GLN A 85 0.04 -11.12 13.64
CA GLN A 85 0.05 -12.58 13.40
C GLN A 85 0.58 -12.91 11.99
N MET A 86 0.15 -12.16 10.97
CA MET A 86 0.61 -12.36 9.60
C MET A 86 2.11 -12.06 9.44
N ILE A 87 2.63 -11.03 10.11
CA ILE A 87 4.06 -10.70 10.14
C ILE A 87 4.86 -11.85 10.77
N GLU A 88 4.42 -12.39 11.90
CA GLU A 88 5.08 -13.51 12.58
C GLU A 88 5.13 -14.80 11.73
N GLU A 89 4.07 -15.08 10.98
CA GLU A 89 4.04 -16.17 10.00
C GLU A 89 5.04 -15.94 8.85
N LEU A 90 5.16 -14.71 8.37
CA LEU A 90 6.09 -14.34 7.30
C LEU A 90 7.55 -14.42 7.75
N ILE A 91 7.84 -14.03 8.99
CA ILE A 91 9.15 -14.25 9.63
C ILE A 91 9.48 -15.75 9.66
N SER A 92 8.53 -16.57 10.10
CA SER A 92 8.70 -18.04 10.17
C SER A 92 8.94 -18.66 8.79
N GLN A 93 8.30 -18.10 7.76
CA GLN A 93 8.47 -18.47 6.36
C GLN A 93 9.77 -17.96 5.73
N LYS A 94 10.56 -17.14 6.45
CA LYS A 94 11.84 -16.56 6.00
C LYS A 94 11.72 -15.85 4.65
N VAL A 95 10.68 -15.02 4.50
CA VAL A 95 10.54 -14.18 3.30
C VAL A 95 11.67 -13.15 3.24
N ASP A 96 11.99 -12.66 2.04
CA ASP A 96 13.06 -11.70 1.84
C ASP A 96 12.59 -10.25 2.09
N ALA A 97 11.30 -9.96 1.89
CA ALA A 97 10.72 -8.65 2.19
C ALA A 97 9.26 -8.70 2.64
N ILE A 98 8.85 -7.69 3.42
CA ILE A 98 7.48 -7.41 3.85
C ILE A 98 7.14 -5.95 3.53
N ALA A 99 6.16 -5.74 2.65
CA ALA A 99 5.49 -4.47 2.41
C ALA A 99 4.17 -4.43 3.20
N VAL A 100 3.98 -3.45 4.08
CA VAL A 100 2.78 -3.39 4.94
C VAL A 100 1.99 -2.10 4.77
N VAL A 101 0.67 -2.23 4.60
CA VAL A 101 -0.29 -1.14 4.75
C VAL A 101 -0.81 -1.16 6.17
N ALA A 102 -0.35 -0.24 7.02
CA ALA A 102 -0.57 -0.31 8.46
C ALA A 102 -2.03 0.01 8.86
N ASN A 103 -2.61 -0.83 9.72
CA ASN A 103 -3.84 -0.52 10.45
C ASN A 103 -3.60 0.36 11.68
N ASP A 104 -2.36 0.39 12.19
CA ASP A 104 -1.93 1.21 13.32
C ASP A 104 -0.46 1.64 13.12
N PRO A 105 -0.10 2.90 13.42
CA PRO A 105 1.26 3.40 13.19
C PRO A 105 2.33 2.77 14.11
N GLU A 106 1.97 2.36 15.32
CA GLU A 106 2.92 2.00 16.38
C GLU A 106 2.83 0.53 16.80
N ALA A 107 1.62 -0.05 16.83
CA ALA A 107 1.37 -1.38 17.39
C ALA A 107 2.13 -2.49 16.66
N LEU A 108 2.43 -2.31 15.38
CA LEU A 108 3.17 -3.27 14.56
C LEU A 108 4.68 -3.26 14.83
N GLN A 109 5.21 -2.23 15.49
CA GLN A 109 6.65 -2.01 15.65
C GLN A 109 7.40 -3.23 16.21
N PRO A 110 6.95 -3.90 17.29
CA PRO A 110 7.70 -5.03 17.83
C PRO A 110 7.89 -6.17 16.81
N ALA A 111 6.82 -6.51 16.07
CA ALA A 111 6.86 -7.57 15.07
C ALA A 111 7.70 -7.17 13.83
N LEU A 112 7.59 -5.92 13.38
CA LEU A 112 8.37 -5.43 12.24
C LEU A 112 9.86 -5.31 12.56
N LYS A 113 10.23 -4.85 13.78
CA LYS A 113 11.63 -4.87 14.22
C LYS A 113 12.19 -6.29 14.29
N LYS A 114 11.43 -7.25 14.79
CA LYS A 114 11.80 -8.67 14.76
C LYS A 114 12.04 -9.18 13.33
N ALA A 115 11.22 -8.77 12.36
CA ALA A 115 11.44 -9.09 10.95
C ALA A 115 12.75 -8.49 10.42
N MET A 116 13.00 -7.20 10.71
CA MET A 116 14.23 -6.51 10.31
C MET A 116 15.48 -7.15 10.94
N ASP A 117 15.43 -7.52 12.22
CA ASP A 117 16.50 -8.22 12.93
C ASP A 117 16.79 -9.61 12.34
N ALA A 118 15.78 -10.26 11.77
CA ALA A 118 15.92 -11.52 11.02
C ALA A 118 16.46 -11.33 9.59
N GLY A 119 16.78 -10.09 9.19
CA GLY A 119 17.32 -9.75 7.87
C GLY A 119 16.26 -9.46 6.79
N ILE A 120 14.97 -9.50 7.14
CA ILE A 120 13.86 -9.25 6.21
C ILE A 120 13.79 -7.75 5.92
N LYS A 121 13.66 -7.38 4.65
CA LYS A 121 13.49 -5.97 4.26
C LYS A 121 12.06 -5.54 4.55
N VAL A 122 11.90 -4.51 5.37
CA VAL A 122 10.57 -3.99 5.72
C VAL A 122 10.38 -2.63 5.11
N LEU A 123 9.29 -2.47 4.37
CA LEU A 123 8.80 -1.20 3.86
C LEU A 123 7.31 -1.06 4.19
N SER A 124 6.82 0.17 4.19
CA SER A 124 5.38 0.42 4.27
C SER A 124 4.89 1.11 3.00
N LEU A 125 3.61 0.99 2.71
CA LEU A 125 2.95 1.67 1.61
C LEU A 125 1.54 2.08 2.03
N ASP A 126 0.97 3.09 1.38
CA ASP A 126 -0.41 3.58 1.56
C ASP A 126 -0.75 4.14 2.96
N SER A 127 -0.55 3.36 4.02
CA SER A 127 -0.71 3.73 5.41
C SER A 127 0.57 3.39 6.15
N ALA A 128 1.28 4.42 6.62
CA ALA A 128 2.60 4.26 7.21
C ALA A 128 2.54 3.64 8.62
N VAL A 129 3.54 2.83 8.95
CA VAL A 129 3.98 2.62 10.35
C VAL A 129 4.86 3.80 10.79
N ASN A 130 5.44 3.78 11.99
CA ASN A 130 6.48 4.76 12.37
C ASN A 130 7.80 4.55 11.58
N ALA A 131 8.69 5.55 11.61
CA ALA A 131 9.93 5.53 10.84
C ALA A 131 10.89 4.42 11.30
N GLN A 132 10.87 4.05 12.58
CA GLN A 132 11.76 3.05 13.17
C GLN A 132 11.31 1.60 12.89
N SER A 133 10.18 1.41 12.22
CA SER A 133 9.58 0.11 11.88
C SER A 133 9.64 -0.20 10.39
N ARG A 134 10.38 0.59 9.61
CA ARG A 134 10.51 0.43 8.15
C ARG A 134 11.85 0.97 7.66
N MET A 135 12.20 0.62 6.43
CA MET A 135 13.33 1.20 5.70
C MET A 135 12.93 2.40 4.85
N VAL A 136 11.71 2.39 4.29
CA VAL A 136 11.14 3.47 3.47
C VAL A 136 9.61 3.35 3.44
N HIS A 137 8.91 4.47 3.20
CA HIS A 137 7.47 4.50 2.93
C HIS A 137 7.17 4.75 1.44
N ILE A 138 6.19 4.06 0.87
CA ILE A 138 5.68 4.35 -0.48
C ILE A 138 4.38 5.13 -0.33
N ASN A 139 4.42 6.40 -0.70
CA ASN A 139 3.30 7.30 -0.58
C ASN A 139 2.62 7.46 -1.95
N GLN A 140 1.30 7.34 -1.95
CA GLN A 140 0.47 7.47 -3.16
C GLN A 140 0.51 8.86 -3.79
N ALA A 141 0.54 9.88 -2.93
CA ALA A 141 0.45 11.28 -3.26
C ALA A 141 0.74 12.13 -2.01
N ASP A 142 1.05 13.41 -2.23
CA ASP A 142 1.34 14.35 -1.15
C ASP A 142 0.17 14.40 -0.13
N PRO A 143 0.39 14.04 1.15
CA PRO A 143 -0.67 14.01 2.16
C PRO A 143 -1.30 15.37 2.46
N GLU A 144 -0.52 16.45 2.39
CA GLU A 144 -1.03 17.81 2.54
C GLU A 144 -1.98 18.13 1.40
N ARG A 145 -1.57 17.85 0.16
CA ARG A 145 -2.42 18.07 -1.02
C ARG A 145 -3.70 17.24 -0.98
N ILE A 146 -3.62 15.97 -0.55
CA ILE A 146 -4.79 15.09 -0.40
C ILE A 146 -5.79 15.68 0.61
N GLY A 147 -5.33 16.16 1.77
CA GLY A 147 -6.22 16.74 2.77
C GLY A 147 -6.85 18.04 2.30
N ARG A 148 -6.05 18.95 1.75
CA ARG A 148 -6.52 20.28 1.32
C ARG A 148 -7.51 20.20 0.16
N VAL A 149 -7.25 19.36 -0.85
CA VAL A 149 -8.09 19.29 -2.06
C VAL A 149 -9.51 18.81 -1.75
N GLN A 150 -9.69 18.01 -0.69
CA GLN A 150 -11.00 17.52 -0.28
C GLN A 150 -11.88 18.61 0.34
N ILE A 151 -11.31 19.51 1.15
CA ILE A 151 -12.01 20.69 1.65
C ILE A 151 -12.32 21.66 0.52
N GLN A 152 -11.36 21.88 -0.39
CA GLN A 152 -11.54 22.72 -1.56
C GLN A 152 -12.69 22.23 -2.45
N ALA A 153 -12.74 20.92 -2.72
CA ALA A 153 -13.82 20.28 -3.46
C ALA A 153 -15.18 20.45 -2.76
N ALA A 154 -15.26 20.12 -1.47
CA ALA A 154 -16.50 20.28 -0.71
C ALA A 154 -16.99 21.74 -0.72
N ALA A 155 -16.08 22.71 -0.54
CA ALA A 155 -16.40 24.13 -0.56
C ALA A 155 -16.96 24.58 -1.91
N GLU A 156 -16.33 24.18 -3.02
CA GLU A 156 -16.81 24.50 -4.38
C GLU A 156 -18.21 23.90 -4.63
N MET A 157 -18.43 22.65 -4.20
CA MET A 157 -19.71 21.96 -4.38
C MET A 157 -20.88 22.58 -3.59
N ILE A 158 -20.61 23.19 -2.43
CA ILE A 158 -21.64 23.77 -1.55
C ILE A 158 -21.67 25.30 -1.56
N GLY A 159 -20.85 25.95 -2.40
CA GLY A 159 -20.75 27.40 -2.45
C GLY A 159 -20.12 28.04 -1.21
N GLY A 160 -19.21 27.31 -0.54
CA GLY A 160 -18.41 27.81 0.58
C GLY A 160 -19.14 27.97 1.92
N LYS A 161 -20.36 27.42 2.06
CA LYS A 161 -21.16 27.55 3.27
C LYS A 161 -21.89 26.26 3.64
N GLY A 162 -21.89 25.94 4.94
CA GLY A 162 -22.74 24.90 5.52
C GLY A 162 -21.99 23.87 6.36
N GLU A 163 -22.75 22.92 6.90
CA GLU A 163 -22.20 21.83 7.70
C GLU A 163 -21.59 20.77 6.79
N ILE A 164 -20.37 20.33 7.11
CA ILE A 164 -19.69 19.22 6.46
C ILE A 164 -19.34 18.14 7.48
N ALA A 165 -19.28 16.89 7.04
CA ALA A 165 -18.86 15.77 7.87
C ALA A 165 -17.80 14.94 7.15
N VAL A 166 -16.91 14.32 7.92
CA VAL A 166 -15.97 13.32 7.39
C VAL A 166 -16.47 11.93 7.74
N LEU A 167 -16.50 11.03 6.75
CA LEU A 167 -16.68 9.59 6.94
C LEU A 167 -15.35 8.88 6.67
N SER A 168 -14.60 8.63 7.72
CA SER A 168 -13.27 8.00 7.69
C SER A 168 -13.35 6.47 7.68
N ALA A 169 -12.18 5.84 7.59
CA ALA A 169 -11.95 4.41 7.77
C ALA A 169 -11.94 4.05 9.28
N THR A 170 -10.93 3.32 9.76
CA THR A 170 -10.74 3.07 11.20
C THR A 170 -10.21 4.33 11.89
N SER A 171 -10.37 4.41 13.20
CA SER A 171 -9.85 5.53 13.99
C SER A 171 -8.33 5.53 14.17
N GLN A 172 -7.67 4.40 13.89
CA GLN A 172 -6.21 4.25 14.00
C GLN A 172 -5.49 4.31 12.65
N ALA A 173 -6.23 4.40 11.53
CA ALA A 173 -5.62 4.44 10.21
C ALA A 173 -4.74 5.68 10.01
N THR A 174 -3.44 5.45 9.87
CA THR A 174 -2.42 6.51 9.79
C THR A 174 -2.69 7.51 8.67
N ASN A 175 -2.98 7.00 7.46
CA ASN A 175 -3.18 7.85 6.29
C ASN A 175 -4.44 8.72 6.39
N GLN A 176 -5.60 8.13 6.71
CA GLN A 176 -6.82 8.92 6.89
C GLN A 176 -6.67 9.98 7.99
N ASN A 177 -6.05 9.63 9.12
CA ASN A 177 -5.84 10.59 10.20
C ASN A 177 -4.96 11.77 9.76
N LEU A 178 -3.85 11.51 9.05
CA LEU A 178 -2.99 12.56 8.50
C LEU A 178 -3.72 13.46 7.50
N TRP A 179 -4.53 12.87 6.59
CA TRP A 179 -5.31 13.67 5.64
C TRP A 179 -6.36 14.53 6.33
N ILE A 180 -7.02 14.01 7.37
CA ILE A 180 -8.01 14.75 8.17
C ILE A 180 -7.35 15.90 8.96
N GLU A 181 -6.12 15.72 9.44
CA GLU A 181 -5.36 16.82 10.03
C GLU A 181 -5.11 17.95 9.03
N TRP A 182 -4.73 17.61 7.79
CA TRP A 182 -4.58 18.60 6.73
C TRP A 182 -5.91 19.22 6.28
N MET A 183 -7.01 18.48 6.29
CA MET A 183 -8.36 19.06 6.11
C MET A 183 -8.67 20.09 7.19
N LYS A 184 -8.40 19.77 8.46
CA LYS A 184 -8.62 20.70 9.57
C LYS A 184 -7.77 21.96 9.42
N LYS A 185 -6.50 21.83 9.02
CA LYS A 185 -5.62 22.97 8.70
C LYS A 185 -6.11 23.80 7.51
N GLU A 186 -6.65 23.17 6.46
CA GLU A 186 -7.24 23.92 5.34
C GLU A 186 -8.44 24.75 5.79
N LEU A 187 -9.29 24.22 6.68
CA LEU A 187 -10.46 24.91 7.23
C LEU A 187 -10.11 26.13 8.10
N GLU A 188 -8.86 26.29 8.54
CA GLU A 188 -8.41 27.47 9.28
C GLU A 188 -8.32 28.72 8.38
N ASP A 189 -8.29 28.55 7.05
CA ASP A 189 -8.29 29.67 6.12
C ASP A 189 -9.61 30.47 6.22
N PRO A 190 -9.57 31.82 6.37
CA PRO A 190 -10.75 32.67 6.48
C PRO A 190 -11.79 32.50 5.35
N LYS A 191 -11.39 31.99 4.16
CA LYS A 191 -12.33 31.69 3.06
C LYS A 191 -13.36 30.62 3.43
N TYR A 192 -13.09 29.78 4.44
CA TYR A 192 -13.95 28.69 4.89
C TYR A 192 -14.70 28.98 6.20
N LYS A 193 -14.69 30.21 6.70
CA LYS A 193 -15.32 30.58 7.99
C LYS A 193 -16.82 30.21 8.11
N ASP A 194 -17.52 30.09 6.98
CA ASP A 194 -18.94 29.75 6.90
C ASP A 194 -19.18 28.23 6.69
N MET A 195 -18.10 27.43 6.64
CA MET A 195 -18.14 25.98 6.66
C MET A 195 -17.83 25.46 8.06
N LYS A 196 -18.55 24.41 8.47
CA LYS A 196 -18.39 23.82 9.81
C LYS A 196 -18.24 22.31 9.71
N LEU A 197 -17.08 21.79 10.11
CA LEU A 197 -16.89 20.36 10.31
C LEU A 197 -17.65 19.91 11.57
N VAL A 198 -18.79 19.23 11.39
CA VAL A 198 -19.67 18.85 12.51
C VAL A 198 -19.32 17.51 13.13
N LYS A 199 -18.70 16.61 12.35
CA LYS A 199 -18.36 15.26 12.79
C LYS A 199 -17.28 14.62 11.94
N VAL A 200 -16.41 13.84 12.59
CA VAL A 200 -15.65 12.75 11.96
C VAL A 200 -16.29 11.45 12.45
N ALA A 201 -16.83 10.66 11.52
CA ALA A 201 -17.39 9.33 11.74
C ALA A 201 -16.45 8.26 11.16
N TYR A 202 -16.59 7.01 11.59
CA TYR A 202 -15.64 5.94 11.29
C TYR A 202 -16.36 4.69 10.78
N GLY A 203 -16.27 4.44 9.48
CA GLY A 203 -16.84 3.27 8.81
C GLY A 203 -15.95 2.04 8.86
N ASP A 204 -14.74 2.14 9.42
CA ASP A 204 -13.75 1.06 9.59
C ASP A 204 -13.31 0.37 8.29
N ASP A 205 -13.46 1.00 7.12
CA ASP A 205 -13.30 0.33 5.82
C ASP A 205 -14.22 -0.91 5.67
N LEU A 206 -15.36 -0.92 6.37
CA LEU A 206 -16.40 -1.92 6.28
C LEU A 206 -17.66 -1.30 5.66
N ARG A 207 -18.18 -1.94 4.61
CA ARG A 207 -19.32 -1.41 3.83
C ARG A 207 -20.56 -1.17 4.69
N ASP A 208 -20.99 -2.17 5.47
CA ASP A 208 -22.22 -2.09 6.26
C ASP A 208 -22.12 -1.06 7.39
N LYS A 209 -20.94 -0.94 8.01
CA LYS A 209 -20.69 0.09 9.02
C LYS A 209 -20.68 1.47 8.38
N SER A 210 -20.04 1.63 7.22
CA SER A 210 -20.01 2.91 6.49
C SER A 210 -21.40 3.38 6.04
N VAL A 211 -22.28 2.45 5.64
CA VAL A 211 -23.71 2.73 5.40
C VAL A 211 -24.37 3.25 6.67
N SER A 212 -24.24 2.51 7.77
CA SER A 212 -24.85 2.86 9.07
C SER A 212 -24.38 4.22 9.59
N GLU A 213 -23.09 4.53 9.47
CA GLU A 213 -22.51 5.82 9.86
C GLU A 213 -22.99 6.96 8.95
N THR A 214 -23.14 6.72 7.64
CA THR A 214 -23.73 7.72 6.73
C THR A 214 -25.17 8.04 7.13
N GLU A 215 -25.99 7.04 7.42
CA GLU A 215 -27.36 7.25 7.88
C GLU A 215 -27.41 7.99 9.23
N ALA A 216 -26.50 7.66 10.15
CA ALA A 216 -26.38 8.34 11.43
C ALA A 216 -25.97 9.81 11.28
N LEU A 217 -25.05 10.13 10.36
CA LEU A 217 -24.68 11.50 10.01
C LEU A 217 -25.89 12.28 9.49
N LEU A 218 -26.60 11.74 8.51
CA LEU A 218 -27.79 12.39 7.93
C LEU A 218 -28.91 12.60 8.96
N LYS A 219 -29.08 11.67 9.90
CA LYS A 219 -30.07 11.78 10.97
C LYS A 219 -29.68 12.81 12.02
N SER A 220 -28.40 12.86 12.39
CA SER A 220 -27.91 13.73 13.47
C SER A 220 -27.69 15.18 13.01
N TYR A 221 -27.43 15.37 11.72
CA TYR A 221 -27.13 16.66 11.10
C TYR A 221 -28.06 16.87 9.88
N PRO A 222 -29.33 17.24 10.09
CA PRO A 222 -30.30 17.40 9.00
C PRO A 222 -29.95 18.56 8.04
N ASP A 223 -29.08 19.48 8.46
CA ASP A 223 -28.60 20.62 7.66
C ASP A 223 -27.26 20.36 6.94
N LEU A 224 -26.74 19.12 7.04
CA LEU A 224 -25.51 18.70 6.39
C LEU A 224 -25.54 19.00 4.88
N LYS A 225 -24.46 19.61 4.37
CA LYS A 225 -24.32 20.00 2.96
C LYS A 225 -23.32 19.15 2.20
N ALA A 226 -22.31 18.60 2.86
CA ALA A 226 -21.39 17.67 2.24
C ALA A 226 -20.90 16.58 3.19
N ILE A 227 -20.66 15.39 2.62
CA ILE A 227 -19.87 14.33 3.23
C ILE A 227 -18.55 14.24 2.46
N ILE A 228 -17.44 14.24 3.19
CA ILE A 228 -16.10 14.00 2.68
C ILE A 228 -15.67 12.62 3.16
N ALA A 229 -15.50 11.67 2.24
CA ALA A 229 -15.13 10.30 2.59
C ALA A 229 -13.72 9.97 2.06
N PRO A 230 -12.66 10.17 2.87
CA PRO A 230 -11.26 9.87 2.48
C PRO A 230 -10.94 8.36 2.49
N THR A 231 -11.87 7.53 2.02
CA THR A 231 -11.78 6.07 1.92
C THR A 231 -12.66 5.60 0.77
N THR A 232 -12.16 4.65 -0.02
CA THR A 232 -12.90 4.07 -1.16
C THR A 232 -14.16 3.36 -0.71
N VAL A 233 -14.09 2.62 0.41
CA VAL A 233 -15.25 1.91 0.98
C VAL A 233 -16.28 2.91 1.51
N GLY A 234 -15.82 3.93 2.24
CA GLY A 234 -16.72 4.93 2.81
C GLY A 234 -17.42 5.78 1.76
N ILE A 235 -16.72 6.21 0.70
CA ILE A 235 -17.32 7.04 -0.34
C ILE A 235 -18.32 6.26 -1.19
N ALA A 236 -18.05 4.98 -1.52
CA ALA A 236 -18.99 4.14 -2.24
C ALA A 236 -20.26 3.87 -1.39
N ALA A 237 -20.10 3.59 -0.09
CA ALA A 237 -21.22 3.41 0.83
C ALA A 237 -22.06 4.68 0.98
N ALA A 238 -21.42 5.85 1.15
CA ALA A 238 -22.12 7.12 1.24
C ALA A 238 -22.83 7.48 -0.08
N GLY A 239 -22.20 7.22 -1.23
CA GLY A 239 -22.78 7.42 -2.56
C GLY A 239 -24.06 6.62 -2.73
N LYS A 240 -24.05 5.35 -2.32
CA LYS A 240 -25.24 4.50 -2.30
C LYS A 240 -26.35 5.09 -1.42
N VAL A 241 -26.05 5.44 -0.17
CA VAL A 241 -27.05 5.95 0.78
C VAL A 241 -27.70 7.25 0.27
N LEU A 242 -26.89 8.19 -0.24
CA LEU A 242 -27.37 9.46 -0.77
C LEU A 242 -28.24 9.28 -2.02
N THR A 243 -27.85 8.34 -2.90
CA THR A 243 -28.61 7.99 -4.10
C THR A 243 -29.95 7.36 -3.75
N ASP A 244 -29.95 6.33 -2.91
CA ASP A 244 -31.17 5.61 -2.51
C ASP A 244 -32.19 6.51 -1.80
N LYS A 245 -31.72 7.49 -1.02
CA LYS A 245 -32.58 8.46 -0.32
C LYS A 245 -32.95 9.69 -1.17
N GLY A 246 -32.48 9.78 -2.42
CA GLY A 246 -32.76 10.91 -3.31
C GLY A 246 -32.20 12.25 -2.81
N LEU A 247 -31.03 12.25 -2.17
CA LEU A 247 -30.48 13.41 -1.48
C LEU A 247 -29.46 14.23 -2.30
N LYS A 248 -29.31 13.95 -3.60
CA LYS A 248 -28.31 14.60 -4.48
C LYS A 248 -28.35 16.14 -4.48
N ASP A 249 -29.52 16.74 -4.26
CA ASP A 249 -29.73 18.20 -4.27
C ASP A 249 -29.60 18.82 -2.86
N LYS A 250 -29.43 17.98 -1.83
CA LYS A 250 -29.33 18.41 -0.42
C LYS A 250 -27.94 18.21 0.16
N VAL A 251 -27.31 17.06 -0.14
CA VAL A 251 -26.01 16.67 0.40
C VAL A 251 -25.12 16.22 -0.76
N LYS A 252 -23.98 16.90 -0.93
CA LYS A 252 -22.94 16.53 -1.89
C LYS A 252 -21.96 15.54 -1.29
N LEU A 253 -21.32 14.77 -2.15
CA LEU A 253 -20.30 13.80 -1.77
C LEU A 253 -19.00 14.10 -2.50
N THR A 254 -17.89 14.00 -1.79
CA THR A 254 -16.55 13.94 -2.38
C THR A 254 -15.65 13.11 -1.49
N GLY A 255 -14.40 12.91 -1.89
CA GLY A 255 -13.43 12.16 -1.12
C GLY A 255 -12.49 11.36 -2.01
N LEU A 256 -12.14 10.16 -1.55
CA LEU A 256 -11.19 9.27 -2.21
C LEU A 256 -11.89 8.00 -2.66
N GLY A 257 -12.12 7.83 -3.97
CA GLY A 257 -12.95 6.74 -4.50
C GLY A 257 -12.38 6.07 -5.74
N LEU A 258 -12.67 4.77 -5.91
CA LEU A 258 -12.35 4.07 -7.14
C LEU A 258 -13.27 4.55 -8.27
N PRO A 259 -12.72 4.94 -9.44
CA PRO A 259 -13.50 5.21 -10.64
C PRO A 259 -14.55 4.14 -10.95
N SER A 260 -14.21 2.86 -10.81
CA SER A 260 -15.12 1.73 -11.06
C SER A 260 -16.36 1.74 -10.16
N GLU A 261 -16.22 2.14 -8.89
CA GLU A 261 -17.31 2.18 -7.91
C GLU A 261 -18.04 3.53 -7.89
N MET A 262 -17.38 4.61 -8.31
CA MET A 262 -17.91 5.97 -8.22
C MET A 262 -18.58 6.49 -9.49
N ALA A 263 -18.43 5.78 -10.62
CA ALA A 263 -18.92 6.23 -11.93
C ALA A 263 -20.41 6.62 -11.90
N GLU A 264 -21.27 5.77 -11.33
CA GLU A 264 -22.72 6.06 -11.26
C GLU A 264 -23.05 7.29 -10.39
N TYR A 265 -22.27 7.54 -9.33
CA TYR A 265 -22.48 8.68 -8.43
C TYR A 265 -21.98 9.99 -9.03
N ILE A 266 -20.95 9.94 -9.87
CA ILE A 266 -20.49 11.07 -10.68
C ILE A 266 -21.50 11.36 -11.79
N GLU A 267 -21.92 10.35 -12.55
CA GLU A 267 -22.89 10.48 -13.64
C GLU A 267 -24.26 10.99 -13.14
N SER A 268 -24.69 10.60 -11.95
CA SER A 268 -25.95 11.08 -11.33
C SER A 268 -25.84 12.45 -10.64
N GLY A 269 -24.63 12.97 -10.42
CA GLY A 269 -24.38 14.27 -9.79
C GLY A 269 -24.43 14.28 -8.26
N VAL A 270 -24.50 13.11 -7.62
CA VAL A 270 -24.36 12.96 -6.15
C VAL A 270 -22.94 13.34 -5.72
N SER A 271 -21.94 12.88 -6.48
CA SER A 271 -20.52 13.17 -6.29
C SER A 271 -19.97 13.89 -7.52
N PRO A 272 -20.12 15.22 -7.66
CA PRO A 272 -19.70 15.94 -8.86
C PRO A 272 -18.25 15.66 -9.29
N TRP A 273 -17.35 15.46 -8.33
CA TRP A 273 -16.02 14.90 -8.56
C TRP A 273 -15.43 14.30 -7.28
N MET A 274 -14.45 13.44 -7.45
CA MET A 274 -13.65 12.86 -6.37
C MET A 274 -12.19 12.79 -6.80
N TYR A 275 -11.32 12.31 -5.91
CA TYR A 275 -9.90 12.18 -6.19
C TYR A 275 -9.43 10.75 -5.90
N LEU A 276 -8.34 10.35 -6.52
CA LEU A 276 -7.59 9.16 -6.13
C LEU A 276 -6.20 9.23 -6.80
N TRP A 277 -5.66 8.07 -7.12
CA TRP A 277 -4.42 7.76 -7.80
C TRP A 277 -4.60 6.34 -8.34
N ASN A 278 -3.63 5.80 -9.06
CA ASN A 278 -3.69 4.43 -9.54
C ASN A 278 -3.22 3.44 -8.45
N PRO A 279 -4.10 2.66 -7.80
CA PRO A 279 -3.70 1.69 -6.78
C PRO A 279 -2.75 0.61 -7.30
N VAL A 280 -2.89 0.22 -8.57
CA VAL A 280 -2.01 -0.75 -9.22
C VAL A 280 -0.58 -0.20 -9.27
N ASP A 281 -0.42 1.09 -9.58
CA ASP A 281 0.92 1.70 -9.64
C ASP A 281 1.53 1.90 -8.25
N VAL A 282 0.72 2.11 -7.19
CA VAL A 282 1.22 2.12 -5.80
C VAL A 282 1.81 0.75 -5.44
N GLY A 283 1.05 -0.31 -5.72
CA GLY A 283 1.50 -1.69 -5.52
C GLY A 283 2.76 -2.01 -6.32
N TYR A 284 2.75 -1.67 -7.61
CA TYR A 284 3.87 -1.91 -8.52
C TYR A 284 5.15 -1.20 -8.06
N LEU A 285 5.05 0.07 -7.66
CA LEU A 285 6.18 0.82 -7.10
C LEU A 285 6.72 0.15 -5.83
N SER A 286 5.85 -0.32 -4.95
CA SER A 286 6.27 -0.99 -3.72
C SER A 286 6.96 -2.34 -3.98
N GLY A 287 6.56 -3.09 -5.01
CA GLY A 287 7.23 -4.32 -5.43
C GLY A 287 8.66 -4.05 -5.91
N TYR A 288 8.86 -3.04 -6.77
CA TYR A 288 10.19 -2.64 -7.21
C TYR A 288 11.06 -2.09 -6.08
N ALA A 289 10.49 -1.31 -5.15
CA ALA A 289 11.21 -0.83 -3.98
C ALA A 289 11.66 -1.99 -3.07
N ALA A 290 10.78 -2.99 -2.86
CA ALA A 290 11.10 -4.18 -2.08
C ALA A 290 12.24 -5.00 -2.72
N ASP A 291 12.16 -5.22 -4.03
CA ASP A 291 13.22 -5.90 -4.81
C ASP A 291 14.55 -5.15 -4.74
N ALA A 292 14.53 -3.82 -4.89
CA ALA A 292 15.73 -2.97 -4.81
C ALA A 292 16.38 -3.02 -3.41
N LEU A 293 15.58 -3.05 -2.34
CA LEU A 293 16.06 -3.25 -0.96
C LEU A 293 16.68 -4.64 -0.76
N VAL A 294 16.08 -5.69 -1.34
CA VAL A 294 16.59 -7.08 -1.25
C VAL A 294 17.90 -7.24 -2.02
N LYS A 295 18.01 -6.62 -3.21
CA LYS A 295 19.23 -6.60 -4.02
C LYS A 295 20.31 -5.69 -3.45
N GLY A 296 19.96 -4.81 -2.51
CA GLY A 296 20.87 -3.82 -1.92
C GLY A 296 21.25 -2.69 -2.87
N THR A 297 20.46 -2.46 -3.92
CA THR A 297 20.66 -1.30 -4.83
C THR A 297 20.17 0.00 -4.19
N ILE A 298 19.28 -0.10 -3.21
CA ILE A 298 18.92 0.98 -2.29
C ILE A 298 18.96 0.47 -0.85
N THR A 299 19.15 1.39 0.10
CA THR A 299 19.11 1.13 1.54
C THR A 299 17.93 1.80 2.24
N GLY A 300 17.17 2.64 1.53
CA GLY A 300 16.06 3.42 2.10
C GLY A 300 16.46 4.85 2.49
N LYS A 301 17.67 5.30 2.13
CA LYS A 301 18.19 6.61 2.51
C LYS A 301 17.80 7.68 1.51
N ALA A 302 17.58 8.89 2.01
CA ALA A 302 17.29 10.05 1.17
C ALA A 302 18.39 10.31 0.13
N GLY A 303 18.00 10.68 -1.09
CA GLY A 303 18.87 10.91 -2.23
C GLY A 303 19.22 9.66 -3.04
N GLU A 304 18.89 8.45 -2.56
CA GLU A 304 19.01 7.23 -3.36
C GLU A 304 17.96 7.19 -4.47
N LYS A 305 18.32 6.58 -5.61
CA LYS A 305 17.48 6.46 -6.80
C LYS A 305 17.47 5.04 -7.32
N PHE A 306 16.34 4.64 -7.91
CA PHE A 306 16.20 3.33 -8.58
C PHE A 306 15.17 3.42 -9.70
N THR A 307 15.25 2.49 -10.67
CA THR A 307 14.27 2.39 -11.75
C THR A 307 13.16 1.41 -11.36
N ALA A 308 11.92 1.89 -11.36
CA ALA A 308 10.72 1.13 -11.03
C ALA A 308 9.95 0.73 -12.30
N GLY A 309 10.55 -0.12 -13.13
CA GLY A 309 9.91 -0.66 -14.34
C GLY A 309 9.27 0.42 -15.22
N LYS A 310 7.97 0.26 -15.53
CA LYS A 310 7.20 1.23 -16.33
C LYS A 310 7.06 2.63 -15.69
N LEU A 311 7.31 2.77 -14.38
CA LEU A 311 7.20 4.04 -13.65
C LEU A 311 8.48 4.89 -13.74
N GLY A 312 9.53 4.38 -14.40
CA GLY A 312 10.78 5.12 -14.60
C GLY A 312 11.62 5.27 -13.34
N GLU A 313 12.51 6.26 -13.32
CA GLU A 313 13.36 6.56 -12.16
C GLU A 313 12.52 7.15 -11.01
N LYS A 314 12.79 6.66 -9.80
CA LYS A 314 12.21 7.14 -8.55
C LYS A 314 13.31 7.49 -7.57
N GLU A 315 13.04 8.49 -6.74
CA GLU A 315 13.97 9.01 -5.73
C GLU A 315 13.37 8.85 -4.33
N ILE A 316 14.23 8.49 -3.38
CA ILE A 316 13.91 8.46 -1.96
C ILE A 316 14.12 9.87 -1.40
N ILE A 317 13.08 10.45 -0.81
CA ILE A 317 13.11 11.78 -0.21
C ILE A 317 12.90 11.71 1.30
N THR A 318 13.25 12.79 2.01
CA THR A 318 13.02 12.89 3.46
C THR A 318 11.53 13.01 3.77
N ASP A 319 11.09 12.39 4.86
CA ASP A 319 9.72 12.44 5.35
C ASP A 319 9.71 12.44 6.89
N GLY A 320 9.72 13.64 7.49
CA GLY A 320 9.87 13.79 8.94
C GLY A 320 11.13 13.09 9.46
N ASP A 321 10.93 12.15 10.39
CA ASP A 321 12.00 11.32 10.97
C ASP A 321 12.40 10.11 10.12
N GLY A 322 11.77 9.92 8.96
CA GLY A 322 11.99 8.80 8.05
C GLY A 322 12.20 9.24 6.60
N THR A 323 11.91 8.31 5.69
CA THR A 323 12.01 8.53 4.24
C THR A 323 10.79 8.00 3.52
N GLN A 324 10.54 8.56 2.34
CA GLN A 324 9.46 8.14 1.47
C GLN A 324 9.86 8.14 -0.01
N ILE A 325 9.08 7.44 -0.82
CA ILE A 325 9.07 7.53 -2.27
C ILE A 325 7.67 7.94 -2.67
N MET A 326 7.56 9.03 -3.44
CA MET A 326 6.27 9.55 -3.90
C MET A 326 5.90 8.96 -5.25
N LEU A 327 4.67 8.42 -5.37
CA LEU A 327 4.17 7.97 -6.66
C LEU A 327 3.88 9.17 -7.58
N GLY A 328 3.11 10.15 -7.10
CA GLY A 328 2.72 11.33 -7.87
C GLY A 328 1.79 12.27 -7.12
N ASP A 329 0.88 12.90 -7.86
CA ASP A 329 -0.15 13.81 -7.33
C ASP A 329 -1.53 13.12 -7.29
N PRO A 330 -2.47 13.57 -6.43
CA PRO A 330 -3.84 13.10 -6.50
C PRO A 330 -4.49 13.53 -7.83
N PHE A 331 -5.16 12.59 -8.48
CA PHE A 331 -5.84 12.77 -9.75
C PHE A 331 -7.34 13.03 -9.53
N LYS A 332 -7.88 14.06 -10.19
CA LYS A 332 -9.31 14.41 -10.14
C LYS A 332 -10.10 13.55 -11.12
N PHE A 333 -11.17 12.94 -10.66
CA PHE A 333 -12.13 12.23 -11.49
C PHE A 333 -13.47 12.95 -11.49
N ASP A 334 -13.96 13.26 -12.68
CA ASP A 334 -15.17 14.03 -12.92
C ASP A 334 -15.85 13.55 -14.22
N PRO A 335 -17.00 14.12 -14.62
CA PRO A 335 -17.72 13.65 -15.81
C PRO A 335 -16.90 13.65 -17.10
N SER A 336 -15.82 14.44 -17.19
CA SER A 336 -14.99 14.52 -18.40
C SER A 336 -14.08 13.31 -18.62
N ASN A 337 -13.74 12.57 -17.56
CA ASN A 337 -12.76 11.47 -17.62
C ASN A 337 -13.24 10.15 -16.99
N ILE A 338 -14.33 10.15 -16.22
CA ILE A 338 -14.79 8.96 -15.48
C ILE A 338 -15.13 7.76 -16.37
N GLY A 339 -15.57 8.02 -17.61
CA GLY A 339 -15.92 6.97 -18.58
C GLY A 339 -14.73 6.10 -18.99
N GLU A 340 -13.52 6.67 -19.01
CA GLU A 340 -12.27 5.97 -19.30
C GLU A 340 -11.77 5.22 -18.06
N TRP A 341 -11.65 5.93 -16.94
CA TRP A 341 -11.00 5.40 -15.74
C TRP A 341 -11.79 4.32 -15.02
N LYS A 342 -13.12 4.28 -15.15
CA LYS A 342 -13.95 3.21 -14.55
C LYS A 342 -13.65 1.81 -15.05
N GLN A 343 -12.93 1.69 -16.18
CA GLN A 343 -12.48 0.41 -16.73
C GLN A 343 -11.11 -0.04 -16.20
N VAL A 344 -10.40 0.83 -15.47
CA VAL A 344 -9.02 0.59 -15.03
C VAL A 344 -8.98 0.10 -13.57
N TYR A 345 -9.61 0.81 -12.64
CA TYR A 345 -9.65 0.45 -11.22
C TYR A 345 -10.89 0.96 -10.49
#